data_AF-A0A1F5RGP9-F1
#
_entry.id   AF-A0A1F5RGP9-F1
#
_cell.length_a   1.000
_cell.length_b   1.000
_cell.length_c   1.000
_cell.angle_alpha   90.00
_cell.angle_beta   90.00
_cell.angle_gamma   90.00
#
_symmetry.space_group_name_H-M   'P 1'
#
loop_
_entity.id
_entity.type
_entity.pdbx_description
1 polymer ?
#
loop_
_entity_poly.entity_id
_entity_poly.type
_entity_poly.pdbx_seq_one_letter_code
_entity_poly.pdbx_strand_id
1 'polypeptide(L)'
;MPRSGAHRSSSTKAVLALVISSFVIVILMFGMGRYGWITMLRVDRQQKRIKKEMLANLAHSEILCREIRRLKTDSFYLESQAREKLGMTRAGETSYRFYPADSLKKRP
;
A
#
# COMPACT_ATOMS: atom_id res chain seq x y z
N MET A 1 12.21 37.35 -70.39
CA MET A 1 12.53 35.89 -70.34
C MET A 1 12.63 35.45 -68.88
N PRO A 2 12.07 34.27 -68.48
CA PRO A 2 11.70 33.99 -67.08
C PRO A 2 12.65 33.06 -66.28
N ARG A 3 12.73 33.37 -64.97
CA ARG A 3 12.64 32.55 -63.74
C ARG A 3 13.53 31.31 -63.47
N SER A 4 13.90 31.24 -62.18
CA SER A 4 13.98 30.05 -61.29
C SER A 4 15.36 29.39 -61.18
N GLY A 5 15.87 28.99 -60.01
CA GLY A 5 15.29 28.96 -58.67
C GLY A 5 16.35 28.61 -57.63
N ALA A 6 16.25 29.24 -56.46
CA ALA A 6 17.13 29.01 -55.32
C ALA A 6 16.76 27.69 -54.61
N HIS A 7 17.36 26.56 -55.03
CA HIS A 7 17.08 25.24 -54.48
C HIS A 7 18.18 24.69 -53.55
N ARG A 8 18.93 25.57 -52.85
CA ARG A 8 20.04 25.13 -51.97
C ARG A 8 19.69 25.03 -50.47
N SER A 9 18.49 25.43 -50.05
CA SER A 9 18.13 25.49 -48.61
C SER A 9 17.34 24.30 -48.06
N SER A 10 16.84 23.38 -48.90
CA SER A 10 16.04 22.24 -48.40
C SER A 10 16.91 21.12 -47.82
N SER A 11 18.10 20.90 -48.37
CA SER A 11 19.02 19.83 -47.94
C SER A 11 19.56 20.07 -46.53
N THR A 12 19.88 21.32 -46.19
CA THR A 12 20.35 21.69 -44.85
C THR A 12 19.25 21.59 -43.80
N LYS A 13 18.00 21.95 -44.16
CA LYS A 13 16.83 21.74 -43.29
C LYS A 13 16.54 20.26 -43.07
N ALA A 14 16.70 19.41 -44.08
CA ALA A 14 16.53 17.96 -43.97
C ALA A 14 17.61 17.31 -43.08
N VAL A 15 18.88 17.73 -43.21
CA VAL A 15 19.97 17.26 -42.34
C VAL A 15 19.76 17.71 -40.90
N LEU A 16 19.35 18.96 -40.69
CA LEU A 16 19.04 19.47 -39.35
C LEU A 16 17.88 18.70 -38.71
N ALA A 17 16.83 18.41 -39.48
CA ALA A 17 15.69 17.60 -39.02
C ALA A 17 16.11 16.17 -38.65
N LEU A 18 17.02 15.55 -39.40
CA LEU A 18 17.56 14.22 -39.08
C LEU A 18 18.38 14.21 -37.79
N VAL A 19 19.21 15.24 -37.58
CA VAL A 19 20.02 15.37 -36.35
C VAL A 19 19.12 15.59 -35.14
N ILE A 20 18.11 16.45 -35.25
CA ILE A 20 17.15 16.67 -34.16
C ILE A 20 16.36 15.40 -33.87
N SER A 21 15.90 14.70 -34.91
CA SER A 21 15.17 13.44 -34.79
C SER A 21 15.98 12.37 -34.07
N SER A 22 17.26 12.21 -34.43
CA SER A 22 18.14 11.24 -33.76
C SER A 22 18.35 11.58 -32.29
N PHE A 23 18.50 12.87 -31.96
CA PHE A 23 18.63 13.34 -30.58
C PHE A 23 17.37 13.06 -29.75
N VAL A 24 16.19 13.28 -30.34
CA VAL A 24 14.90 12.99 -29.67
C VAL A 24 14.75 11.49 -29.40
N ILE A 25 15.14 10.63 -30.35
CA ILE A 25 15.08 9.17 -30.19
C ILE A 25 16.00 8.72 -29.05
N VAL A 26 17.22 9.26 -28.97
CA VAL A 26 18.15 8.98 -27.87
C VAL A 26 17.58 9.43 -26.53
N ILE A 27 17.04 10.66 -26.44
CA ILE A 27 16.41 11.17 -25.22
C ILE A 27 15.22 10.29 -24.79
N LEU A 28 14.40 9.83 -25.73
CA LEU A 28 13.27 8.94 -25.42
C LEU A 28 13.73 7.55 -24.98
N MET A 29 14.74 6.97 -25.62
CA MET A 29 15.29 5.66 -25.21
C MET A 29 15.91 5.72 -23.80
N PHE A 30 16.65 6.78 -23.48
CA PHE A 30 17.30 6.94 -22.18
C PHE A 30 16.35 7.48 -21.09
N GLY A 31 15.38 8.33 -21.45
CA GLY A 31 14.43 8.95 -20.53
C GLY A 31 13.24 8.06 -20.16
N MET A 32 12.73 7.26 -21.11
CA MET A 32 11.63 6.30 -20.90
C MET A 32 12.10 4.85 -20.77
N GLY A 33 13.41 4.59 -20.90
CA GLY A 33 13.99 3.29 -20.63
C GLY A 33 13.92 2.87 -19.16
N ARG A 34 14.18 1.59 -18.89
CA ARG A 34 14.16 0.95 -17.55
C ARG A 34 15.02 1.65 -16.49
N TYR A 35 15.94 2.53 -16.90
CA TYR A 35 16.83 3.35 -16.06
C TYR A 35 16.53 4.86 -16.11
N GLY A 36 15.39 5.27 -16.66
CA GLY A 36 14.98 6.66 -16.74
C GLY A 36 14.77 7.30 -15.37
N TRP A 37 14.92 8.63 -15.29
CA TRP A 37 14.85 9.41 -14.05
C TRP A 37 13.49 9.26 -13.33
N ILE A 38 12.43 9.00 -14.10
CA ILE A 38 11.08 8.74 -13.60
C ILE A 38 11.05 7.44 -12.78
N THR A 39 11.80 6.43 -13.18
CA THR A 39 11.91 5.15 -12.46
C THR A 39 12.63 5.34 -11.13
N MET A 40 13.68 6.16 -11.09
CA MET A 40 14.40 6.47 -9.85
C MET A 40 13.48 7.13 -8.81
N LEU A 41 12.66 8.10 -9.24
CA LEU A 41 11.67 8.74 -8.37
C LEU A 41 10.58 7.77 -7.90
N ARG A 42 10.14 6.86 -8.76
CA ARG A 42 9.16 5.82 -8.40
C ARG A 42 9.75 4.85 -7.37
N VAL A 43 11.00 4.43 -7.56
CA VAL A 43 11.70 3.51 -6.66
C VAL A 43 11.94 4.13 -5.29
N ASP A 44 12.34 5.40 -5.21
CA ASP A 44 12.50 6.09 -3.91
C ASP A 44 11.18 6.19 -3.15
N ARG A 45 10.07 6.52 -3.85
CA ARG A 45 8.73 6.55 -3.24
C ARG A 45 8.30 5.16 -2.76
N GLN A 46 8.56 4.11 -3.54
CA GLN A 46 8.25 2.73 -3.14
C GLN A 46 9.07 2.30 -1.94
N GLN A 47 10.38 2.60 -1.90
CA GLN A 47 11.21 2.30 -0.74
C GLN A 47 10.70 3.01 0.52
N LYS A 48 10.35 4.30 0.42
CA LYS A 48 9.79 5.06 1.56
C LYS A 48 8.48 4.46 2.05
N ARG A 49 7.60 4.02 1.15
CA ARG A 49 6.34 3.37 1.51
C ARG A 49 6.58 2.04 2.22
N ILE A 50 7.41 1.17 1.65
CA ILE A 50 7.73 -0.15 2.23
C ILE A 50 8.37 0.01 3.61
N LYS A 51 9.29 0.96 3.78
CA LYS A 51 9.91 1.25 5.09
C LYS A 51 8.87 1.70 6.13
N LYS A 52 7.91 2.54 5.75
CA LYS A 52 6.82 2.95 6.65
C LYS A 52 5.93 1.77 7.04
N GLU A 53 5.55 0.93 6.08
CA GLU A 53 4.73 -0.26 6.34
C GLU A 53 5.47 -1.26 7.24
N MET A 54 6.78 -1.45 7.03
CA MET A 54 7.61 -2.30 7.89
C MET A 54 7.65 -1.79 9.33
N LEU A 55 7.88 -0.48 9.53
CA LEU A 55 7.91 0.11 10.87
C LEU A 55 6.55 0.03 11.57
N ALA A 56 5.45 0.28 10.84
CA ALA A 56 4.11 0.11 11.37
C ALA A 56 3.86 -1.34 11.80
N ASN A 57 4.20 -2.31 10.96
CA ASN A 57 4.04 -3.73 11.29
C ASN A 57 4.89 -4.14 12.50
N LEU A 58 6.13 -3.66 12.61
CA LEU A 58 6.97 -3.91 13.79
C LEU A 58 6.33 -3.38 15.08
N ALA A 59 5.79 -2.16 15.04
CA ALA A 59 5.09 -1.57 16.18
C ALA A 59 3.85 -2.40 16.56
N HIS A 60 3.06 -2.85 15.57
CA HIS A 60 1.92 -3.73 15.80
C HIS A 60 2.34 -5.07 16.41
N SER A 61 3.40 -5.70 15.89
CA SER A 61 3.93 -6.94 16.44
C SER A 61 4.40 -6.78 17.88
N GLU A 62 5.03 -5.66 18.23
CA GLU A 62 5.49 -5.41 19.59
C GLU A 62 4.31 -5.26 20.57
N ILE A 63 3.27 -4.53 20.17
CA ILE A 63 2.03 -4.39 20.95
C ILE A 63 1.38 -5.76 21.16
N LEU A 64 1.24 -6.55 20.10
CA LEU A 64 0.65 -7.90 20.18
C LEU A 64 1.47 -8.83 21.06
N CYS A 65 2.80 -8.78 20.98
CA CYS A 65 3.67 -9.56 21.86
C CYS A 65 3.52 -9.17 23.33
N ARG A 66 3.34 -7.87 23.64
CA ARG A 66 3.05 -7.43 25.01
C ARG A 66 1.68 -7.92 25.48
N GLU A 67 0.66 -7.87 24.63
CA GLU A 67 -0.68 -8.40 24.90
C GLU A 67 -0.62 -9.90 25.22
N ILE A 68 0.05 -10.69 24.36
CA ILE A 68 0.24 -12.12 24.55
C ILE A 68 0.99 -12.40 25.86
N ARG A 69 2.03 -11.61 26.17
CA ARG A 69 2.76 -11.77 27.43
C ARG A 69 1.85 -11.53 28.62
N ARG A 70 1.06 -10.44 28.62
CA ARG A 70 0.09 -10.13 29.68
C ARG A 70 -0.94 -11.24 29.85
N LEU A 71 -1.53 -11.72 28.74
CA LEU A 71 -2.47 -12.85 28.75
C LEU A 71 -1.87 -14.14 29.29
N LYS A 72 -0.57 -14.38 29.09
CA LYS A 72 0.12 -15.58 29.60
C LYS A 72 0.55 -15.46 31.06
N THR A 73 0.94 -14.27 31.51
CA THR A 73 1.48 -14.07 32.87
C THR A 73 0.39 -13.76 33.90
N ASP A 74 -0.73 -13.18 33.47
CA ASP A 74 -1.81 -12.77 34.36
C ASP A 74 -3.06 -13.62 34.11
N SER A 75 -3.29 -14.59 34.99
CA SER A 75 -4.44 -15.49 34.92
C SER A 75 -5.77 -14.78 35.11
N PHE A 76 -5.80 -13.69 35.88
CA PHE A 76 -7.01 -12.90 36.12
C PHE A 76 -7.39 -12.10 34.88
N TYR A 77 -6.41 -11.49 34.22
CA TYR A 77 -6.63 -10.80 32.94
C TYR A 77 -7.11 -11.76 31.85
N LEU A 78 -6.54 -12.98 31.79
CA LEU A 78 -6.97 -14.02 30.85
C LEU A 78 -8.44 -14.45 31.10
N GLU A 79 -8.81 -14.64 32.37
CA GLU A 79 -10.17 -15.04 32.76
C GLU A 79 -11.21 -13.95 32.44
N SER A 80 -10.89 -12.68 32.69
CA SER A 80 -11.75 -11.54 32.28
C SER A 80 -11.93 -11.48 30.77
N GLN A 81 -10.84 -11.59 29.99
CA GLN A 81 -10.93 -11.59 28.52
C GLN A 81 -11.73 -12.79 27.98
N ALA A 82 -11.60 -13.97 28.59
CA ALA A 82 -12.38 -15.15 28.21
C ALA A 82 -13.88 -14.99 28.54
N ARG A 83 -14.22 -14.40 29.69
CA ARG A 83 -15.62 -14.10 30.06
C ARG A 83 -16.24 -13.04 29.14
N GLU A 84 -15.54 -11.94 28.90
CA GLU A 84 -16.08 -10.80 28.15
C GLU A 84 -16.13 -11.04 26.64
N LYS A 85 -15.04 -11.53 26.05
CA LYS A 85 -14.95 -11.68 24.59
C LYS A 85 -15.46 -13.01 24.08
N LEU A 86 -15.31 -14.08 24.87
CA LEU A 86 -15.64 -15.44 24.45
C LEU A 86 -16.90 -15.98 25.14
N GLY A 87 -17.46 -15.26 26.12
CA GLY A 87 -18.63 -15.72 26.90
C GLY A 87 -18.36 -17.00 27.68
N MET A 88 -17.07 -17.31 27.94
CA MET A 88 -16.67 -18.53 28.63
C MET A 88 -16.98 -18.42 30.12
N THR A 89 -17.62 -19.44 30.67
CA THR A 89 -17.90 -19.58 32.11
C THR A 89 -17.13 -20.77 32.67
N ARG A 90 -16.81 -20.75 33.97
CA ARG A 90 -16.09 -21.86 34.61
C ARG A 90 -16.98 -23.11 34.67
N ALA A 91 -16.38 -24.30 34.70
CA ALA A 91 -17.12 -25.54 34.89
C ALA A 91 -17.91 -25.47 36.22
N GLY A 92 -19.24 -25.50 36.14
CA GLY A 92 -20.16 -25.38 37.28
C GLY A 92 -20.81 -24.00 37.47
N GLU A 93 -20.45 -22.98 36.69
CA GLU A 93 -21.11 -21.66 36.71
C GLU A 93 -22.35 -21.63 35.80
N THR A 94 -23.43 -20.96 36.23
CA THR A 94 -24.67 -20.80 35.44
C THR A 94 -24.63 -19.48 34.65
N SER A 95 -24.71 -19.56 33.32
CA SER A 95 -24.78 -18.38 32.44
C SER A 95 -26.22 -17.82 32.41
N TYR A 96 -26.41 -16.59 32.91
CA TYR A 96 -27.68 -15.88 32.80
C TYR A 96 -27.69 -15.02 31.55
N ARG A 97 -28.60 -15.31 30.62
CA ARG A 97 -28.90 -14.44 29.48
C ARG A 97 -30.19 -13.68 29.77
N PHE A 98 -30.10 -12.36 29.81
CA PHE A 98 -31.27 -11.51 29.95
C PHE A 98 -31.97 -11.37 28.60
N TYR A 99 -33.22 -11.81 28.53
CA TYR A 99 -34.09 -11.59 27.37
C TYR A 99 -35.11 -10.50 27.70
N PRO A 100 -35.48 -9.63 26.73
CA PRO A 100 -36.54 -8.65 26.93
C PRO A 100 -37.86 -9.34 27.27
N ALA A 101 -38.64 -8.77 28.18
CA ALA A 101 -39.90 -9.36 28.67
C ALA A 101 -40.89 -9.71 27.54
N ASP A 102 -40.87 -8.94 26.44
CA ASP A 102 -41.72 -9.16 25.27
C ASP A 102 -41.42 -10.45 24.50
N SER A 103 -40.21 -11.00 24.63
CA SER A 103 -39.78 -12.22 23.93
C SER A 103 -40.35 -13.52 24.50
N LEU A 104 -40.85 -13.50 25.74
CA LEU A 104 -41.46 -14.66 26.40
C LEU A 104 -42.93 -14.87 26.04
N LYS A 105 -43.58 -13.88 25.39
CA LYS A 105 -45.01 -13.92 25.03
C LYS A 105 -45.31 -14.74 23.77
N LYS A 106 -44.28 -15.35 23.15
CA LYS A 106 -44.39 -16.10 21.89
C LYS A 106 -43.88 -17.54 22.05
N ARG A 107 -44.43 -18.27 23.02
CA ARG A 107 -44.38 -19.74 23.04
C ARG A 107 -45.79 -20.28 22.78
N PRO A 108 -46.01 -21.13 21.75
CA PRO A 108 -47.24 -21.90 21.64
C PRO A 108 -47.35 -22.91 22.79
#